data_AF-A0A5C2RYX2-F1
#
_entry.id   AF-A0A5C2RYX2-F1
#
_cell.length_a   1.000
_cell.length_b   1.000
_cell.length_c   1.000
_cell.angle_alpha   90.00
_cell.angle_beta   90.00
_cell.angle_gamma   90.00
#
_symmetry.space_group_name_H-M   'P 1'
#
loop_
_entity.id
_entity.type
_entity.pdbx_description
1 polymer ?
#
loop_
_entity_poly.entity_id
_entity_poly.type
_entity_poly.pdbx_seq_one_letter_code
_entity_poly.pdbx_strand_id
1 'polypeptide(L)'
;MRAMPTWGRDKIRRFWHDASTRKKLAARDYEAYLIVIMPVIDGLLPLDDNQTIQDMLFELANWHALAKLRMHHDVTLENMEHATKHMYEAIKTFASTTCQQHEAMELPSEMEVRTRRAKRKNPDDPSDTGRRMVEYNVINTFKFHSLGDHTEYIRRSGPTDNTTTQIVSPSANAANLKY
;
A
#
# COMPACT_ATOMS: atom_id res chain seq x y z
N MET A 1 5.02 13.58 -8.08
CA MET A 1 4.63 14.04 -6.72
C MET A 1 5.37 15.27 -6.18
N ARG A 2 6.61 15.60 -6.60
CA ARG A 2 7.34 16.80 -6.10
C ARG A 2 6.56 18.12 -6.25
N ALA A 3 5.77 18.24 -7.30
CA ALA A 3 4.94 19.41 -7.59
C ALA A 3 3.59 19.41 -6.84
N MET A 4 3.26 18.36 -6.08
CA MET A 4 2.01 18.35 -5.31
C MET A 4 2.07 19.39 -4.20
N PRO A 5 1.06 20.28 -4.11
CA PRO A 5 0.99 21.24 -3.03
C PRO A 5 0.77 20.52 -1.70
N THR A 6 1.26 21.13 -0.62
CA THR A 6 0.91 20.70 0.73
C THR A 6 -0.55 21.06 1.03
N TRP A 7 -1.25 20.20 1.78
CA TRP A 7 -2.66 20.43 2.14
C TRP A 7 -2.92 20.25 3.63
N GLY A 8 -3.63 21.22 4.21
CA GLY A 8 -3.93 21.27 5.63
C GLY A 8 -2.68 21.45 6.51
N ARG A 9 -2.88 21.56 7.83
CA ARG A 9 -1.75 21.70 8.77
C ARG A 9 -0.86 20.46 8.86
N ASP A 10 -1.36 19.28 8.47
CA ASP A 10 -0.61 18.02 8.57
C ASP A 10 -1.16 16.85 7.73
N LYS A 11 -2.06 17.10 6.77
CA LYS A 11 -2.72 16.03 6.00
C LYS A 11 -1.87 15.57 4.82
N ILE A 12 -1.45 16.51 3.96
CA ILE A 12 -0.52 16.25 2.86
C ILE A 12 0.73 17.10 3.10
N ARG A 13 1.82 16.46 3.52
CA ARG A 13 3.11 17.12 3.71
C ARG A 13 3.91 17.13 2.41
N ARG A 14 4.97 17.92 2.39
CA ARG A 14 5.88 18.00 1.25
C ARG A 14 6.50 16.64 0.99
N PHE A 15 6.26 16.09 -0.20
CA PHE A 15 6.88 14.83 -0.62
C PHE A 15 8.37 15.01 -0.87
N TRP A 16 9.14 13.96 -0.59
CA TRP A 16 10.57 13.94 -0.85
C TRP A 16 10.85 14.02 -2.35
N HIS A 17 12.09 14.34 -2.72
CA HIS A 17 12.48 14.58 -4.12
C HIS A 17 12.21 13.38 -5.04
N ASP A 18 12.19 12.17 -4.49
CA ASP A 18 12.01 10.93 -5.24
C ASP A 18 11.06 9.96 -4.48
N ALA A 19 9.79 9.97 -4.86
CA ALA A 19 8.78 9.07 -4.31
C ALA A 19 8.95 7.63 -4.83
N SER A 20 9.43 7.46 -6.07
CA SER A 20 9.62 6.16 -6.73
C SER A 20 10.70 5.30 -6.07
N THR A 21 11.74 5.92 -5.51
CA THR A 21 12.84 5.22 -4.85
C THR A 21 12.43 4.55 -3.53
N ARG A 22 11.32 4.96 -2.90
CA ARG A 22 10.74 4.34 -1.69
C ARG A 22 11.72 4.15 -0.52
N LYS A 23 12.70 5.04 -0.36
CA LYS A 23 13.66 5.00 0.76
C LYS A 23 13.12 5.73 1.98
N LYS A 24 13.26 5.11 3.16
CA LYS A 24 12.92 5.70 4.47
C LYS A 24 11.46 6.17 4.60
N LEU A 25 10.52 5.43 4.01
CA LEU A 25 9.08 5.71 4.12
C LEU A 25 8.51 5.17 5.43
N ALA A 26 7.71 5.98 6.11
CA ALA A 26 6.84 5.56 7.20
C ALA A 26 5.45 5.19 6.66
N ALA A 27 4.66 4.45 7.43
CA ALA A 27 3.29 4.03 7.05
C ALA A 27 2.41 5.21 6.58
N ARG A 28 2.51 6.33 7.29
CA ARG A 28 1.83 7.60 6.97
C ARG A 28 2.18 8.19 5.60
N ASP A 29 3.37 7.90 5.07
CA ASP A 29 3.78 8.41 3.75
C ASP A 29 3.07 7.64 2.63
N TYR A 30 2.85 6.33 2.83
CA TYR A 30 2.04 5.52 1.90
C TYR A 30 0.58 5.99 1.87
N GLU A 31 0.01 6.35 3.01
CA GLU A 31 -1.33 6.95 3.06
C GLU A 31 -1.38 8.26 2.26
N ALA A 32 -0.40 9.15 2.47
CA ALA A 32 -0.32 10.40 1.72
C ALA A 32 -0.18 10.16 0.21
N TYR A 33 0.57 9.13 -0.21
CA TYR A 33 0.64 8.73 -1.62
C TYR A 33 -0.70 8.27 -2.16
N LEU A 34 -1.41 7.39 -1.46
CA LEU A 34 -2.72 6.90 -1.90
C LEU A 34 -3.73 8.04 -2.09
N ILE A 35 -3.68 9.08 -1.24
CA ILE A 35 -4.58 10.24 -1.35
C ILE A 35 -4.31 11.07 -2.60
N VAL A 36 -3.05 11.14 -3.07
CA VAL A 36 -2.65 12.05 -4.16
C VAL A 36 -2.26 11.35 -5.46
N ILE A 37 -2.25 10.02 -5.50
CA ILE A 37 -1.69 9.28 -6.63
C ILE A 37 -2.50 9.45 -7.91
N MET A 38 -3.83 9.49 -7.82
CA MET A 38 -4.72 9.59 -8.99
C MET A 38 -4.38 10.78 -9.90
N PRO A 39 -4.36 12.05 -9.43
CA PRO A 39 -4.01 13.20 -10.27
C PRO A 39 -2.53 13.21 -10.71
N VAL A 40 -1.67 12.41 -10.08
CA VAL A 40 -0.25 12.31 -10.46
C VAL A 40 -0.06 11.35 -11.64
N ILE A 41 -0.92 10.34 -11.74
CA ILE A 41 -0.88 9.34 -12.81
C ILE A 41 -1.79 9.73 -13.98
N ASP A 42 -2.77 10.60 -13.75
CA ASP A 42 -3.71 11.00 -14.81
C ASP A 42 -3.01 11.64 -16.01
N GLY A 43 -3.20 11.04 -17.18
CA GLY A 43 -2.58 11.44 -18.44
C GLY A 43 -1.12 11.03 -18.58
N LEU A 44 -0.58 10.20 -17.69
CA LEU A 44 0.81 9.72 -17.79
C LEU A 44 0.99 8.66 -18.89
N LEU A 45 -0.05 7.88 -19.14
CA LEU A 45 -0.05 6.74 -20.08
C LEU A 45 -1.10 6.95 -21.19
N PRO A 46 -1.04 6.16 -22.28
CA PRO A 46 -2.09 6.15 -23.31
C PRO A 46 -3.47 5.97 -22.70
N LEU A 47 -4.51 6.49 -23.37
CA LEU A 47 -5.84 6.66 -22.79
C LEU A 47 -6.41 5.37 -22.17
N ASP A 48 -6.32 4.25 -22.88
CA ASP A 48 -6.90 2.97 -22.45
C ASP A 48 -6.22 2.43 -21.17
N ASP A 49 -4.88 2.54 -21.10
CA ASP A 49 -4.11 2.16 -19.92
C ASP A 49 -4.29 3.13 -18.76
N ASN A 50 -4.37 4.43 -19.05
CA ASN A 50 -4.63 5.45 -18.05
C ASN A 50 -5.97 5.20 -17.37
N GLN A 51 -7.03 4.92 -18.14
CA GLN A 51 -8.35 4.62 -17.59
C GLN A 51 -8.30 3.38 -16.68
N THR A 52 -7.70 2.30 -17.14
CA THR A 52 -7.54 1.06 -16.35
C THR A 52 -6.82 1.32 -15.03
N ILE A 53 -5.77 2.14 -15.04
CA ILE A 53 -5.02 2.50 -13.83
C ILE A 53 -5.84 3.44 -12.94
N GLN A 54 -6.55 4.42 -13.49
CA GLN A 54 -7.40 5.32 -12.69
C GLN A 54 -8.53 4.56 -11.99
N ASP A 55 -9.19 3.62 -12.67
CA ASP A 55 -10.23 2.77 -12.09
C ASP A 55 -9.65 1.89 -10.97
N MET A 56 -8.48 1.27 -11.21
CA MET A 56 -7.79 0.50 -10.17
C MET A 56 -7.41 1.36 -8.96
N LEU A 57 -6.86 2.56 -9.17
CA LEU A 57 -6.49 3.47 -8.10
C LEU A 57 -7.71 3.95 -7.31
N PHE A 58 -8.82 4.19 -7.99
CA PHE A 58 -10.09 4.55 -7.36
C PHE A 58 -10.59 3.42 -6.46
N GLU A 59 -10.65 2.18 -6.94
CA GLU A 59 -11.11 1.05 -6.13
C GLU A 59 -10.19 0.76 -4.93
N LEU A 60 -8.87 0.89 -5.11
CA LEU A 60 -7.91 0.80 -4.01
C LEU A 60 -8.14 1.88 -2.96
N ALA A 61 -8.39 3.13 -3.38
CA ALA A 61 -8.67 4.24 -2.49
C ALA A 61 -10.01 4.07 -1.76
N ASN A 62 -11.04 3.60 -2.46
CA ASN A 62 -12.36 3.30 -1.90
C ASN A 62 -12.27 2.20 -0.83
N TRP A 63 -11.63 1.08 -1.15
CA TRP A 63 -11.41 -0.02 -0.21
C TRP A 63 -10.63 0.46 1.03
N HIS A 64 -9.54 1.21 0.82
CA HIS A 64 -8.73 1.73 1.92
C HIS A 64 -9.50 2.72 2.80
N ALA A 65 -10.36 3.57 2.21
CA ALA A 65 -11.19 4.51 2.97
C ALA A 65 -12.17 3.76 3.89
N LEU A 66 -12.79 2.68 3.40
CA LEU A 66 -13.67 1.82 4.19
C LEU A 66 -12.91 1.07 5.29
N ALA A 67 -11.76 0.48 4.96
CA ALA A 67 -10.93 -0.24 5.93
C ALA A 67 -10.40 0.64 7.07
N LYS A 68 -10.31 1.96 6.82
CA LYS A 68 -9.83 2.95 7.79
C LYS A 68 -10.92 3.53 8.69
N LEU A 69 -12.17 3.14 8.53
CA LEU A 69 -13.23 3.63 9.39
C LEU A 69 -13.03 3.17 10.84
N ARG A 70 -13.07 4.13 11.77
CA ARG A 70 -12.97 3.88 13.22
C ARG A 70 -14.17 3.17 13.82
N MET A 71 -15.27 3.17 13.08
CA MET A 71 -16.55 2.64 13.48
C MET A 71 -17.23 2.03 12.26
N HIS A 72 -17.57 0.76 12.37
CA HIS A 72 -18.30 0.03 11.33
C HIS A 72 -19.72 -0.27 11.81
N HIS A 73 -20.65 -0.21 10.85
CA HIS A 73 -22.02 -0.69 10.99
C HIS A 73 -22.22 -1.78 9.93
N ASP A 74 -23.30 -2.54 10.01
CA ASP A 74 -23.58 -3.63 9.05
C ASP A 74 -23.50 -3.15 7.59
N VAL A 75 -24.03 -1.96 7.31
CA VAL A 75 -24.00 -1.34 5.98
C VAL A 75 -22.56 -1.02 5.51
N THR A 76 -21.69 -0.51 6.40
CA THR A 76 -20.31 -0.19 5.98
C THR A 76 -19.46 -1.44 5.81
N LEU A 77 -19.77 -2.52 6.52
CA LEU A 77 -19.14 -3.83 6.33
C LEU A 77 -19.58 -4.48 5.02
N GLU A 78 -20.87 -4.40 4.67
CA GLU A 78 -21.38 -4.85 3.38
C GLU A 78 -20.75 -4.07 2.23
N ASN A 79 -20.69 -2.74 2.35
CA ASN A 79 -19.99 -1.90 1.36
C ASN A 79 -18.51 -2.29 1.21
N MET A 80 -17.85 -2.67 2.31
CA MET A 80 -16.46 -3.11 2.26
C MET A 80 -16.29 -4.46 1.57
N GLU A 81 -17.24 -5.39 1.70
CA GLU A 81 -17.25 -6.65 0.94
C GLU A 81 -17.41 -6.41 -0.56
N HIS A 82 -18.32 -5.50 -0.95
CA HIS A 82 -18.48 -5.10 -2.34
C HIS A 82 -17.23 -4.40 -2.87
N ALA A 83 -16.68 -3.43 -2.15
CA ALA A 83 -15.44 -2.75 -2.52
C ALA A 83 -14.27 -3.72 -2.64
N THR A 84 -14.21 -4.77 -1.82
CA THR A 84 -13.17 -5.81 -1.93
C THR A 84 -13.28 -6.56 -3.26
N LYS A 85 -14.49 -6.91 -3.70
CA LYS A 85 -14.72 -7.58 -4.99
C LYS A 85 -14.31 -6.67 -6.16
N HIS A 86 -14.74 -5.41 -6.14
CA HIS A 86 -14.40 -4.43 -7.17
C HIS A 86 -12.90 -4.16 -7.23
N MET A 87 -12.24 -3.98 -6.09
CA MET A 87 -10.78 -3.84 -6.01
C MET A 87 -10.05 -5.05 -6.60
N TYR A 88 -10.48 -6.28 -6.29
CA TYR A 88 -9.89 -7.49 -6.87
C TYR A 88 -10.08 -7.58 -8.37
N GLU A 89 -11.26 -7.23 -8.88
CA GLU A 89 -11.54 -7.19 -10.30
C GLU A 89 -10.69 -6.14 -11.03
N ALA A 90 -10.59 -4.94 -10.49
CA ALA A 90 -9.79 -3.86 -11.07
C ALA A 90 -8.29 -4.21 -11.12
N ILE A 91 -7.75 -4.80 -10.05
CA ILE A 91 -6.34 -5.24 -10.00
C ILE A 91 -6.07 -6.40 -10.97
N LYS A 92 -7.01 -7.35 -11.11
CA LYS A 92 -6.90 -8.43 -12.11
C LYS A 92 -6.97 -7.89 -13.53
N THR A 93 -7.83 -6.92 -13.78
CA THR A 93 -7.95 -6.25 -15.08
C THR A 93 -6.63 -5.56 -15.42
N PHE A 94 -6.10 -4.73 -14.53
CA PHE A 94 -4.79 -4.10 -14.69
C PHE A 94 -3.66 -5.12 -14.98
N ALA A 95 -3.62 -6.24 -14.24
CA ALA A 95 -2.59 -7.27 -14.43
C ALA A 95 -2.70 -8.00 -15.79
N SER A 96 -3.91 -8.22 -16.29
CA SER A 96 -4.18 -8.97 -17.54
C SER A 96 -4.20 -8.09 -18.79
N THR A 97 -4.28 -6.76 -18.63
CA THR A 97 -4.34 -5.80 -19.74
C THR A 97 -3.08 -4.93 -19.73
N THR A 98 -3.07 -3.85 -18.95
CA THR A 98 -1.97 -2.87 -18.91
C THR A 98 -0.62 -3.51 -18.60
N CYS A 99 -0.50 -4.39 -17.59
CA CYS A 99 0.79 -5.03 -17.31
C CYS A 99 1.33 -5.91 -18.45
N GLN A 100 0.47 -6.43 -19.33
CA GLN A 100 0.90 -7.23 -20.48
C GLN A 100 1.43 -6.36 -21.63
N GLN A 101 1.07 -5.07 -21.65
CA GLN A 101 1.46 -4.13 -22.70
C GLN A 101 2.73 -3.34 -22.35
N HIS A 102 3.14 -3.34 -21.08
CA HIS A 102 4.27 -2.55 -20.59
C HIS A 102 5.38 -3.45 -20.02
N GLU A 103 6.54 -3.45 -20.66
CA GLU A 103 7.72 -4.15 -20.14
C GLU A 103 8.31 -3.41 -18.94
N ALA A 104 8.16 -3.99 -17.74
CA ALA A 104 8.79 -3.49 -16.53
C ALA A 104 10.14 -4.17 -16.30
N MET A 105 11.18 -3.37 -16.02
CA MET A 105 12.54 -3.84 -15.75
C MET A 105 12.92 -3.54 -14.30
N GLU A 106 13.79 -4.37 -13.73
CA GLU A 106 14.40 -4.13 -12.41
C GLU A 106 14.94 -2.70 -12.32
N LEU A 107 14.73 -2.03 -11.19
CA LEU A 107 15.44 -0.77 -10.94
C LEU A 107 16.95 -1.03 -10.83
N PRO A 108 17.82 -0.07 -11.19
CA PRO A 108 19.27 -0.23 -11.02
C PRO A 108 19.65 -0.66 -9.60
N SER A 109 19.00 -0.11 -8.58
CA SER A 109 19.21 -0.48 -7.19
C SER A 109 18.76 -1.91 -6.84
N GLU A 110 17.72 -2.44 -7.50
CA GLU A 110 17.26 -3.82 -7.27
C GLU A 110 18.26 -4.82 -7.87
N MET A 111 18.77 -4.53 -9.08
CA MET A 111 19.84 -5.30 -9.70
C MET A 111 21.13 -5.26 -8.87
N GLU A 112 21.56 -4.10 -8.36
CA GLU A 112 22.72 -3.99 -7.46
C GLU A 112 22.54 -4.85 -6.19
N VAL A 113 21.35 -4.85 -5.61
CA VAL A 113 21.04 -5.67 -4.43
C VAL A 113 21.07 -7.16 -4.79
N ARG A 114 20.51 -7.56 -5.93
CA ARG A 114 20.51 -8.95 -6.44
C ARG A 114 21.93 -9.45 -6.69
N THR A 115 22.73 -8.70 -7.46
CA THR A 115 24.12 -9.05 -7.79
C THR A 115 24.98 -9.15 -6.54
N ARG A 116 24.83 -8.22 -5.58
CA ARG A 116 25.52 -8.29 -4.29
C ARG A 116 25.13 -9.52 -3.47
N ARG A 117 23.85 -9.92 -3.49
CA ARG A 117 23.37 -11.14 -2.80
C ARG A 117 23.92 -12.40 -3.45
N ALA A 118 23.96 -12.45 -4.78
CA ALA A 118 24.55 -13.56 -5.54
C ALA A 118 26.03 -13.73 -5.19
N LYS A 119 26.83 -12.65 -5.26
CA LYS A 119 28.25 -12.66 -4.89
C LYS A 119 28.54 -13.03 -3.44
N ARG A 120 27.65 -12.67 -2.51
CA ARG A 120 27.75 -13.11 -1.11
C ARG A 120 27.51 -14.61 -0.93
N LYS A 121 26.68 -15.21 -1.78
CA LYS A 121 26.37 -16.64 -1.75
C LYS A 121 27.43 -17.47 -2.48
N ASN A 122 27.94 -16.95 -3.59
CA ASN A 122 29.04 -17.53 -4.36
C ASN A 122 29.90 -16.41 -4.97
N PRO A 123 31.17 -16.24 -4.53
CA PRO A 123 32.05 -15.17 -5.02
C PRO A 123 32.31 -15.20 -6.53
N ASP A 124 32.35 -16.40 -7.11
CA ASP A 124 32.59 -16.64 -8.54
C ASP A 124 31.29 -16.78 -9.35
N ASP A 125 30.15 -16.35 -8.77
CA ASP A 125 28.87 -16.37 -9.48
C ASP A 125 28.95 -15.48 -10.74
N PRO A 126 28.75 -16.04 -11.95
CA PRO A 126 28.74 -15.27 -13.20
C PRO A 126 27.45 -14.44 -13.34
N SER A 127 26.81 -14.07 -12.22
CA SER A 127 25.48 -13.49 -12.16
C SER A 127 25.37 -12.33 -13.15
N ASP A 128 24.42 -12.47 -14.07
CA ASP A 128 24.10 -11.46 -15.07
C ASP A 128 23.93 -10.08 -14.42
N THR A 129 24.79 -9.14 -14.85
CA THR A 129 24.81 -7.74 -14.44
C THR A 129 23.79 -6.90 -15.20
N GLY A 130 23.02 -7.49 -16.11
CA GLY A 130 21.88 -6.87 -16.76
C GLY A 130 20.68 -6.68 -15.84
N ARG A 131 19.82 -5.70 -16.18
CA ARG A 131 18.49 -5.56 -15.55
C ARG A 131 17.60 -6.68 -16.08
N ARG A 132 16.88 -7.34 -15.18
CA ARG A 132 15.93 -8.38 -15.57
C ARG A 132 14.55 -7.79 -15.76
N MET A 133 13.74 -8.42 -16.61
CA MET A 133 12.31 -8.14 -16.67
C MET A 133 11.64 -8.58 -15.36
N VAL A 134 10.71 -7.76 -14.88
CA VAL A 134 9.97 -7.98 -13.64
C VAL A 134 8.48 -8.03 -13.97
N GLU A 135 7.89 -9.20 -13.75
CA GLU A 135 6.46 -9.39 -13.94
C GLU A 135 5.66 -8.88 -12.74
N TYR A 136 4.44 -8.41 -13.01
CA TYR A 136 3.51 -8.01 -11.97
C TYR A 136 2.97 -9.25 -11.23
N ASN A 137 3.46 -9.47 -10.01
CA ASN A 137 3.14 -10.67 -9.23
C ASN A 137 2.30 -10.41 -7.97
N VAL A 138 1.76 -9.19 -7.79
CA VAL A 138 1.03 -8.83 -6.55
C VAL A 138 -0.18 -9.73 -6.33
N ILE A 139 -0.89 -10.10 -7.40
CA ILE A 139 -2.09 -10.96 -7.35
C ILE A 139 -1.82 -12.35 -6.77
N ASN A 140 -0.58 -12.84 -6.80
CA ASN A 140 -0.21 -14.17 -6.31
C ASN A 140 0.34 -14.13 -4.88
N THR A 141 0.37 -12.96 -4.23
CA THR A 141 0.91 -12.84 -2.88
C THR A 141 -0.14 -13.16 -1.82
N PHE A 142 0.27 -13.79 -0.73
CA PHE A 142 -0.60 -14.02 0.44
C PHE A 142 -1.24 -12.71 0.93
N LYS A 143 -0.47 -11.62 0.97
CA LYS A 143 -0.93 -10.30 1.42
C LYS A 143 -2.14 -9.82 0.63
N PHE A 144 -2.13 -10.02 -0.69
CA PHE A 144 -3.24 -9.65 -1.55
C PHE A 144 -4.50 -10.48 -1.25
N HIS A 145 -4.35 -11.79 -1.09
CA HIS A 145 -5.45 -12.70 -0.77
C HIS A 145 -6.05 -12.43 0.62
N SER A 146 -5.22 -12.06 1.60
CA SER A 146 -5.68 -11.74 2.95
C SER A 146 -6.51 -10.45 3.05
N LEU A 147 -6.56 -9.61 2.00
CA LEU A 147 -7.38 -8.40 2.01
C LEU A 147 -8.88 -8.71 2.10
N GLY A 148 -9.32 -9.86 1.58
CA GLY A 148 -10.72 -10.30 1.66
C GLY A 148 -11.15 -10.71 3.07
N ASP A 149 -10.21 -11.11 3.91
CA ASP A 149 -10.50 -11.50 5.30
C ASP A 149 -10.71 -10.28 6.22
N HIS A 150 -10.46 -9.07 5.73
CA HIS A 150 -10.43 -7.86 6.54
C HIS A 150 -11.81 -7.50 7.12
N THR A 151 -12.90 -7.66 6.35
CA THR A 151 -14.26 -7.43 6.86
C THR A 151 -14.61 -8.43 7.97
N GLU A 152 -14.26 -9.70 7.79
CA GLU A 152 -14.53 -10.73 8.80
C GLU A 152 -13.69 -10.51 10.07
N TYR A 153 -12.45 -10.07 9.92
CA TYR A 153 -11.63 -9.64 11.05
C TYR A 153 -12.29 -8.50 11.83
N ILE A 154 -12.78 -7.46 11.14
CA ILE A 154 -13.45 -6.32 11.80
C ILE A 154 -14.71 -6.79 12.54
N ARG A 155 -15.50 -7.71 11.99
CA ARG A 155 -16.68 -8.27 12.68
C ARG A 155 -16.32 -8.96 13.99
N ARG A 156 -15.23 -9.73 13.99
CA ARG A 156 -14.84 -10.54 15.15
C ARG A 156 -14.09 -9.76 16.22
N SER A 157 -13.24 -8.82 15.80
CA SER A 157 -12.25 -8.19 16.69
C SER A 157 -12.34 -6.67 16.72
N GLY A 158 -13.23 -6.08 15.93
CA GLY A 158 -13.36 -4.63 15.79
C GLY A 158 -12.29 -4.01 14.88
N PRO A 159 -12.36 -2.69 14.66
CA PRO A 159 -11.39 -1.95 13.85
C PRO A 159 -9.98 -2.02 14.44
N THR A 160 -8.96 -2.16 13.58
CA THR A 160 -7.55 -2.32 14.00
C THR A 160 -6.99 -1.10 14.72
N ASP A 161 -7.54 0.09 14.48
CA ASP A 161 -7.04 1.35 15.03
C ASP A 161 -7.45 1.61 16.48
N ASN A 162 -8.31 0.76 17.06
CA ASN A 162 -8.69 0.80 18.48
C ASN A 162 -7.86 -0.17 19.35
N THR A 163 -6.91 -0.91 18.78
CA THR A 163 -6.07 -1.84 19.54
C THR A 163 -4.79 -1.16 20.03
N THR A 164 -4.62 -1.06 21.35
CA THR A 164 -3.33 -0.65 21.96
C THR A 164 -2.67 -1.85 22.63
N THR A 165 -1.38 -2.05 22.35
CA THR A 165 -0.54 -3.04 23.05
C THR A 165 0.19 -2.43 24.25
N GLN A 166 -0.13 -1.20 24.64
CA GLN A 166 0.47 -0.58 25.81
C GLN A 166 0.05 -1.37 27.06
N ILE A 167 1.04 -1.91 27.77
CA ILE A 167 0.84 -2.53 29.08
C ILE A 167 0.47 -1.39 30.04
N VAL A 168 -0.76 -1.40 30.53
CA VAL A 168 -1.17 -0.49 31.61
C VAL A 168 -0.50 -0.99 32.88
N SER A 169 0.63 -0.38 33.25
CA SER A 169 1.24 -0.59 34.57
C SER A 169 0.27 -0.08 35.63
N PRO A 170 -0.06 -0.85 36.68
CA PRO A 170 -0.82 -0.31 37.81
C PRO A 170 -0.01 0.84 38.41
N SER A 171 -0.59 2.03 38.44
CA SER A 171 0.05 3.16 39.11
C SER A 171 0.10 2.87 40.61
N ALA A 172 1.30 2.68 41.14
CA ALA A 172 1.54 2.59 42.58
C ALA A 172 1.34 3.99 43.20
N ASN A 173 0.08 4.38 43.43
CA ASN A 173 -0.28 5.54 44.25
C ASN A 173 -1.63 5.30 44.92
N ALA A 174 -1.72 4.23 45.70
CA ALA A 174 -2.75 4.03 46.72
C ALA A 174 -2.10 4.12 48.11
N ALA A 175 -1.48 5.26 48.40
CA ALA A 175 -1.01 5.57 49.76
C ALA A 175 -1.03 7.09 49.94
N ASN A 176 -2.19 7.63 50.34
CA ASN A 176 -2.35 8.81 51.21
C ASN A 176 -3.80 9.32 51.15
N LEU A 177 -4.71 8.63 51.82
CA LEU A 177 -5.91 9.26 52.36
C LEU A 177 -5.98 8.84 53.83
N LYS A 178 -5.44 9.70 54.69
CA LYS A 178 -5.69 9.68 56.13
C LYS A 178 -7.03 10.40 56.36
N TYR A 179 -7.98 9.70 56.95
CA TYR A 179 -8.93 10.25 57.91
C TYR A 179 -8.97 9.29 59.10
#